data_AF-A0A917AM67-F1
#
_entry.id   AF-A0A917AM67-F1
#
_cell.length_a   1.000
_cell.length_b   1.000
_cell.length_c   1.000
_cell.angle_alpha   90.00
_cell.angle_beta   90.00
_cell.angle_gamma   90.00
#
_symmetry.space_group_name_H-M   'P 1'
#
loop_
_entity.id
_entity.type
_entity.pdbx_description
1 polymer ?
#
loop_
_entity_poly.entity_id
_entity_poly.type
_entity_poly.pdbx_seq_one_letter_code
_entity_poly.pdbx_strand_id
1 'polypeptide(L)'
;MKIYGIKTCDTCRKARKALPEAEFVDVREDGLPAETLQNFWNSLGEPLLNKRSTTWKTLSEEARSGDPLALISANPTLMKRPVIEANGQLYLGWTAAVQAKLLGTGA
;
A
#
# COMPACT_ATOMS: atom_id res chain seq x y z
N MET A 1 4.73 -0.57 14.42
CA MET A 1 4.01 -1.04 13.20
C MET A 1 3.54 0.19 12.44
N LYS A 2 3.66 0.21 11.12
CA LYS A 2 3.22 1.35 10.30
C LYS A 2 2.22 0.90 9.24
N ILE A 3 1.21 1.72 8.98
CA ILE A 3 0.19 1.49 7.96
C ILE A 3 0.25 2.68 6.99
N TYR A 4 0.67 2.42 5.77
CA TYR A 4 0.73 3.39 4.69
C TYR A 4 -0.53 3.26 3.84
N GLY A 5 -1.28 4.35 3.71
CA GLY A 5 -2.57 4.31 3.03
C GLY A 5 -3.09 5.70 2.73
N ILE A 6 -4.40 5.79 2.45
CA ILE A 6 -5.11 7.08 2.39
C ILE A 6 -6.28 7.02 3.35
N LYS A 7 -6.55 8.12 4.08
CA LYS A 7 -7.64 8.24 5.07
C LYS A 7 -9.00 7.81 4.52
N THR A 8 -9.29 8.10 3.24
CA THR A 8 -10.56 7.75 2.59
C THR A 8 -10.70 6.27 2.23
N CYS A 9 -9.64 5.46 2.32
CA CYS A 9 -9.68 4.04 1.98
C CYS A 9 -10.34 3.20 3.09
N ASP A 10 -11.47 2.54 2.77
CA ASP A 10 -12.19 1.67 3.72
C ASP A 10 -11.30 0.55 4.28
N THR A 11 -10.47 -0.06 3.43
CA THR A 11 -9.54 -1.13 3.83
C THR A 11 -8.49 -0.61 4.80
N CYS A 12 -7.99 0.62 4.61
CA CYS A 12 -7.06 1.26 5.55
C CYS A 12 -7.74 1.53 6.89
N ARG A 13 -8.98 2.02 6.88
CA ARG A 13 -9.78 2.23 8.10
C ARG A 13 -9.99 0.94 8.89
N LYS A 14 -10.27 -0.18 8.20
CA LYS A 14 -10.40 -1.51 8.83
C LYS A 14 -9.08 -1.98 9.45
N ALA A 15 -7.96 -1.84 8.73
CA ALA A 15 -6.64 -2.21 9.23
C ALA A 15 -6.26 -1.40 10.48
N ARG A 16 -6.42 -0.07 10.44
CA ARG A 16 -6.18 0.82 11.59
C ARG A 16 -7.04 0.45 12.80
N LYS A 17 -8.31 0.11 12.59
CA LYS A 17 -9.20 -0.30 13.69
C LYS A 17 -8.73 -1.60 14.36
N ALA A 18 -8.19 -2.53 13.57
CA ALA A 18 -7.70 -3.80 14.08
C ALA A 18 -6.28 -3.71 14.68
N LEU A 19 -5.51 -2.68 14.31
CA LEU A 19 -4.15 -2.43 14.74
C LEU A 19 -4.05 -1.02 15.37
N PRO A 20 -4.63 -0.81 16.56
CA PRO A 20 -4.73 0.52 17.17
C PRO A 20 -3.37 1.16 17.50
N GLU A 21 -2.37 0.33 17.80
CA GLU A 21 -0.99 0.75 18.10
C GLU A 21 -0.15 1.05 16.84
N ALA A 22 -0.71 0.85 15.64
CA ALA A 22 0.01 1.12 14.40
C ALA A 22 -0.09 2.59 14.01
N GLU A 23 1.05 3.19 13.69
CA GLU A 23 1.13 4.54 13.14
C GLU A 23 0.55 4.54 11.71
N PHE A 24 -0.32 5.51 11.40
CA PHE A 24 -0.90 5.64 10.06
C PHE A 24 -0.27 6.80 9.31
N VAL A 25 0.29 6.52 8.14
CA VAL A 25 0.88 7.50 7.23
C VAL A 25 -0.03 7.66 6.02
N ASP A 26 -0.54 8.88 5.79
CA ASP A 26 -1.33 9.18 4.61
C ASP A 26 -0.41 9.54 3.45
N VAL A 27 -0.22 8.60 2.52
CA VAL A 27 0.72 8.79 1.39
C VAL A 27 0.30 9.89 0.41
N ARG A 28 -0.93 10.42 0.52
CA ARG A 28 -1.41 11.54 -0.30
C ARG A 28 -1.18 12.88 0.38
N GLU A 29 -1.31 12.95 1.70
CA GLU A 29 -1.13 14.19 2.46
C GLU A 29 0.31 14.35 2.96
N ASP A 30 0.88 13.30 3.57
CA ASP A 30 2.23 13.29 4.14
C ASP A 30 3.30 13.03 3.06
N GLY A 31 2.88 12.51 1.91
CA GLY A 31 3.75 12.05 0.84
C GLY A 31 4.37 10.69 1.13
N LEU A 32 5.03 10.12 0.13
CA LEU A 32 5.76 8.86 0.27
C LEU A 32 7.22 9.09 -0.16
N PRO A 33 8.19 9.04 0.77
CA PRO A 33 9.60 9.18 0.43
C PRO A 33 10.02 8.15 -0.62
N ALA A 34 10.89 8.55 -1.55
CA ALA A 34 11.36 7.69 -2.63
C ALA A 34 12.04 6.41 -2.12
N GLU A 35 12.82 6.52 -1.04
CA GLU A 35 13.45 5.37 -0.36
C GLU A 35 12.43 4.37 0.17
N THR A 36 11.33 4.86 0.76
CA THR A 36 10.26 4.02 1.30
C THR A 36 9.51 3.33 0.18
N LEU A 37 9.19 4.06 -0.89
CA LEU A 37 8.54 3.49 -2.08
C LEU A 37 9.43 2.44 -2.75
N GLN A 38 10.74 2.69 -2.85
CA GLN A 38 11.71 1.73 -3.36
C GLN A 38 11.75 0.47 -2.49
N ASN A 39 11.75 0.62 -1.16
CA ASN A 39 11.71 -0.52 -0.24
C ASN A 39 10.43 -1.35 -0.42
N PHE A 40 9.28 -0.68 -0.61
CA PHE A 40 8.02 -1.37 -0.89
C PHE A 40 8.09 -2.16 -2.18
N TRP A 41 8.65 -1.57 -3.23
CA TRP A 41 8.81 -2.23 -4.51
C TRP A 41 9.78 -3.41 -4.44
N ASN A 42 10.91 -3.26 -3.76
CA ASN A 42 11.87 -4.35 -3.60
C ASN A 42 11.26 -5.56 -2.86
N SER A 43 10.36 -5.31 -1.91
CA SER A 43 9.75 -6.36 -1.09
C SER A 43 8.48 -6.96 -1.69
N LEU A 44 7.63 -6.14 -2.32
CA LEU A 44 6.30 -6.53 -2.79
C LEU A 44 6.22 -6.67 -4.31
N GLY A 45 7.08 -5.94 -5.04
CA GLY A 45 7.12 -5.88 -6.50
C GLY A 45 5.86 -5.31 -7.13
N GLU A 46 5.60 -5.79 -8.35
CA GLU A 46 4.46 -5.42 -9.18
C GLU A 46 3.07 -5.46 -8.50
N PRO A 47 2.76 -6.40 -7.58
CA PRO A 47 1.53 -6.37 -6.78
C PRO A 47 1.22 -5.05 -6.08
N LEU A 48 2.24 -4.24 -5.75
CA LEU A 48 2.09 -2.91 -5.17
C LEU A 48 1.29 -1.97 -6.08
N LEU A 49 1.33 -2.19 -7.39
CA LEU A 49 0.61 -1.39 -8.37
C LEU A 49 -0.82 -1.90 -8.55
N ASN A 50 -1.80 -1.05 -8.28
CA ASN A 50 -3.22 -1.36 -8.40
C ASN A 50 -3.71 -1.23 -9.84
N LYS A 51 -3.42 -2.27 -10.64
CA LYS A 51 -3.90 -2.41 -12.02
C LYS A 51 -5.43 -2.51 -12.18
N ARG A 52 -6.17 -2.66 -11.08
CA ARG A 52 -7.64 -2.72 -11.09
C ARG A 52 -8.30 -1.36 -10.85
N SER A 53 -7.52 -0.35 -10.46
CA SER A 53 -8.03 1.00 -10.19
C SER A 53 -8.55 1.69 -11.45
N THR A 54 -9.49 2.61 -11.29
CA THR A 54 -9.96 3.49 -12.38
C THR A 54 -8.81 4.32 -12.93
N THR A 55 -7.95 4.86 -12.06
CA THR A 55 -6.73 5.59 -12.46
C THR A 55 -5.87 4.76 -13.41
N TRP A 56 -5.62 3.48 -13.12
CA TRP A 56 -4.85 2.62 -14.03
C TRP A 56 -5.55 2.44 -15.39
N LYS A 57 -6.86 2.24 -15.36
CA LYS A 57 -7.68 2.07 -16.58
C LYS A 57 -7.70 3.32 -17.46
N THR A 58 -7.55 4.52 -16.87
CA THR A 58 -7.47 5.79 -17.61
C THR A 58 -6.07 6.12 -18.14
N LEU A 59 -5.02 5.44 -17.67
CA LEU A 59 -3.67 5.62 -18.22
C LEU A 59 -3.57 5.08 -19.65
N SER A 60 -2.78 5.77 -20.49
CA SER A 60 -2.39 5.28 -21.82
C SER A 60 -1.44 4.08 -21.71
N GLU A 61 -1.23 3.37 -22.81
CA GLU A 61 -0.34 2.21 -22.84
C GLU A 61 1.13 2.60 -22.62
N GLU A 62 1.55 3.76 -23.13
CA GLU A 62 2.87 4.34 -22.90
C GLU A 62 3.08 4.64 -21.41
N ALA A 63 2.08 5.25 -20.77
CA ALA A 63 2.14 5.54 -19.35
C ALA A 63 2.23 4.26 -18.51
N ARG A 64 1.50 3.20 -18.88
CA ARG A 64 1.55 1.89 -18.18
C ARG A 64 2.88 1.15 -18.35
N SER A 65 3.63 1.47 -19.41
CA SER A 65 4.95 0.90 -19.69
C SER A 65 6.10 1.66 -19.03
N GLY A 66 5.82 2.82 -18.43
CA GLY A 66 6.80 3.61 -17.68
C GLY A 66 7.15 3.02 -16.32
N ASP A 67 8.01 3.72 -15.58
CA ASP A 67 8.44 3.31 -14.25
C ASP A 67 7.26 3.27 -13.25
N PRO A 68 6.94 2.11 -12.67
CA PRO A 68 5.89 1.96 -11.66
C PRO A 68 6.06 2.87 -10.45
N LEU A 69 7.29 3.17 -10.03
CA LEU A 69 7.56 4.02 -8.88
C LEU A 69 7.24 5.48 -9.20
N ALA A 70 7.66 5.96 -10.37
CA ALA A 70 7.28 7.27 -10.86
C ALA A 70 5.74 7.40 -10.98
N LEU A 71 5.06 6.36 -11.47
CA LEU A 71 3.59 6.35 -11.56
C LEU A 71 2.92 6.44 -10.19
N ILE A 72 3.38 5.65 -9.22
CA ILE A 72 2.83 5.64 -7.85
C ILE A 72 3.10 6.98 -7.15
N SER A 73 4.31 7.54 -7.32
CA SER A 73 4.67 8.84 -6.76
C SER A 73 3.82 9.97 -7.34
N ALA A 74 3.57 9.96 -8.66
CA ALA A 74 2.72 10.94 -9.32
C ALA A 74 1.23 10.74 -9.01
N ASN A 75 0.81 9.49 -8.79
CA ASN A 75 -0.58 9.11 -8.53
C ASN A 75 -0.65 8.12 -7.35
N PRO A 76 -0.69 8.61 -6.08
CA PRO A 76 -0.74 7.74 -4.91
C PRO A 76 -1.97 6.80 -4.87
N THR A 77 -2.99 7.07 -5.70
CA THR A 77 -4.14 6.19 -5.91
C THR A 77 -3.83 4.89 -6.63
N LEU A 78 -2.74 4.86 -7.40
CA LEU A 78 -2.24 3.66 -8.06
C LEU A 78 -1.55 2.70 -7.08
N MET A 79 -1.13 3.16 -5.90
CA MET A 79 -0.63 2.24 -4.89
C MET A 79 -1.77 1.36 -4.35
N LYS A 80 -1.55 0.06 -4.32
CA LYS A 80 -2.41 -0.89 -3.63
C LYS A 80 -2.24 -0.67 -2.13
N ARG A 81 -3.37 -0.55 -1.43
CA ARG A 81 -3.43 -0.05 -0.05
C ARG A 81 -4.33 -0.92 0.82
N PRO A 82 -4.08 -0.99 2.14
CA PRO A 82 -2.92 -0.45 2.84
C PRO A 82 -1.63 -1.24 2.53
N VAL A 83 -0.46 -0.61 2.69
CA VAL A 83 0.82 -1.32 2.90
C VAL A 83 1.08 -1.30 4.39
N ILE A 84 1.41 -2.44 5.00
CA ILE A 84 1.60 -2.57 6.44
C ILE A 84 3.00 -3.08 6.71
N GLU A 85 3.73 -2.35 7.54
CA GLU A 85 5.07 -2.69 7.98
C GLU A 85 5.04 -3.18 9.43
N ALA A 86 5.38 -4.45 9.62
CA ALA A 86 5.38 -5.11 10.91
C ALA A 86 6.55 -6.10 11.00
N ASN A 87 7.30 -6.07 12.10
CA ASN A 87 8.40 -7.00 12.38
C ASN A 87 9.44 -7.09 11.24
N GLY A 88 9.75 -5.97 10.59
CA GLY A 88 10.68 -5.91 9.46
C GLY A 88 10.14 -6.52 8.15
N GLN A 89 8.85 -6.87 8.10
CA GLN A 89 8.18 -7.40 6.92
C GLN A 89 7.11 -6.44 6.41
N LEU A 90 6.91 -6.47 5.09
CA LEU A 90 5.87 -5.69 4.42
C LEU A 90 4.73 -6.58 3.98
N TYR A 91 3.52 -6.12 4.26
CA TYR A 91 2.26 -6.79 3.94
C TYR A 91 1.41 -5.89 3.07
N LEU A 92 0.71 -6.49 2.10
CA LEU A 92 -0.06 -5.76 1.12
C LEU A 92 -1.56 -6.04 1.23
N GLY A 93 -2.32 -5.00 1.47
CA GLY A 93 -3.76 -5.05 1.68
C GLY A 93 -4.14 -5.52 3.10
N TRP A 94 -5.44 -5.71 3.31
CA TRP A 94 -6.01 -6.22 4.57
C TRP A 94 -6.78 -7.52 4.31
N THR A 95 -6.11 -8.50 3.72
CA THR A 95 -6.70 -9.80 3.39
C THR A 95 -6.72 -10.72 4.61
N ALA A 96 -7.49 -11.82 4.57
CA ALA A 96 -7.52 -12.80 5.65
C ALA A 96 -6.12 -13.37 5.98
N ALA A 97 -5.28 -13.58 4.96
CA ALA A 97 -3.91 -14.04 5.15
C ALA A 97 -3.04 -13.01 5.90
N VAL A 98 -3.15 -11.72 5.57
CA VAL A 98 -2.45 -10.65 6.29
C VAL A 98 -2.95 -10.53 7.72
N GLN A 99 -4.27 -10.60 7.92
CA GLN A 99 -4.88 -10.58 9.25
C GLN A 99 -4.38 -11.73 10.14
N ALA A 100 -4.34 -12.96 9.62
CA ALA A 100 -3.82 -14.11 10.37
C ALA A 100 -2.35 -13.91 10.82
N LYS A 101 -1.53 -13.29 9.97
CA LYS A 101 -0.11 -13.00 10.29
C LYS A 101 0.05 -11.88 11.31
N LEU A 102 -0.77 -10.83 11.22
CA LEU A 102 -0.60 -9.61 12.03
C LEU A 102 -1.38 -9.64 13.34
N LEU A 103 -2.51 -10.33 13.39
CA LEU A 103 -3.34 -10.44 14.60
C LEU A 103 -3.01 -11.68 15.43
N GLY A 104 -2.08 -12.53 14.96
CA GLY A 104 -1.73 -13.76 15.67
C GLY A 104 -2.85 -14.80 15.69
N THR A 105 -3.89 -14.66 14.84
CA THR A 105 -4.89 -15.71 14.59
C THR A 105 -4.27 -16.78 13.69
N GLY A 106 -3.25 -17.45 14.23
CA GLY A 106 -2.80 -18.74 13.73
C GLY A 106 -3.62 -19.84 14.41
N ALA A 107 -4.40 -20.55 13.60
CA ALA A 107 -4.95 -21.90 13.76
C ALA A 107 -5.44 -22.32 15.16
#